data_AF-A0A1C0SXF7-F1
#
_entry.id   AF-A0A1C0SXF7-F1
#
_cell.length_a   1.000
_cell.length_b   1.000
_cell.length_c   1.000
_cell.angle_alpha   90.00
_cell.angle_beta   90.00
_cell.angle_gamma   90.00
#
_symmetry.space_group_name_H-M   'P 1'
#
loop_
_entity.id
_entity.type
_entity.pdbx_description
1 polymer ?
#
loop_
_entity_poly.entity_id
_entity_poly.type
_entity_poly.pdbx_seq_one_letter_code
_entity_poly.pdbx_strand_id
1 'polypeptide(L)'
;MSDERRVIDLKSRKPFAQARAEETKRRRAATRKAKKETADAIMEHREAVIETLEGMIKMVRAGELEGLVCVMRNPASKLFMTDVVMDDRIIPPNDLHAYVGVIETLKLELADSAAANAPALLIGGEVVDPTMQPADEEWEYE
;
A
#
# COMPACT_ATOMS: atom_id res chain seq x y z
N MET A 1 1.93 -22.94 -57.44
CA MET A 1 1.39 -23.95 -56.51
C MET A 1 2.55 -24.59 -55.76
N SER A 2 2.73 -24.22 -54.49
CA SER A 2 3.39 -25.08 -53.49
C SER A 2 3.14 -24.45 -52.13
N ASP A 3 1.99 -24.78 -51.55
CA ASP A 3 1.71 -24.58 -50.12
C ASP A 3 2.77 -25.34 -49.32
N GLU A 4 3.75 -24.61 -48.80
CA GLU A 4 4.60 -25.09 -47.73
C GLU A 4 3.72 -25.23 -46.48
N ARG A 5 3.16 -26.43 -46.29
CA ARG A 5 2.58 -26.84 -45.02
C ARG A 5 3.63 -26.65 -43.94
N ARG A 6 3.50 -25.59 -43.14
CA ARG A 6 4.17 -25.46 -41.84
C ARG A 6 3.79 -26.69 -41.00
N VAL A 7 4.64 -27.71 -41.04
CA VAL A 7 4.51 -28.88 -40.20
C VAL A 7 4.86 -28.42 -38.78
N ILE A 8 3.83 -28.16 -37.98
CA ILE A 8 3.99 -27.92 -36.54
C ILE A 8 4.46 -29.25 -35.94
N ASP A 9 5.73 -29.35 -35.59
CA ASP A 9 6.28 -30.52 -34.91
C ASP A 9 5.67 -30.67 -33.51
N LEU A 10 4.73 -31.59 -33.39
CA LEU A 10 3.99 -31.92 -32.17
C LEU A 10 4.89 -32.50 -31.07
N LYS A 11 6.16 -32.86 -31.36
CA LYS A 11 7.11 -33.39 -30.37
C LYS A 11 7.73 -32.33 -29.46
N SER A 12 7.53 -31.05 -29.76
CA SER A 12 8.03 -29.91 -28.96
C SER A 12 7.10 -29.49 -27.82
N ARG A 13 5.87 -30.02 -27.76
CA ARG A 13 4.91 -29.69 -26.70
C ARG A 13 5.27 -30.41 -25.41
N LYS A 14 5.70 -29.66 -24.38
CA LYS A 14 5.78 -30.17 -23.01
C LYS A 14 4.47 -30.86 -22.65
N PRO A 15 4.51 -32.09 -22.10
CA PRO A 15 3.31 -32.77 -21.62
C PRO A 15 2.49 -31.86 -20.71
N PHE A 16 1.18 -31.80 -20.91
CA PHE A 16 0.26 -30.91 -20.19
C PHE A 16 0.43 -30.99 -18.65
N ALA A 17 0.72 -32.18 -18.13
CA ALA A 17 1.02 -32.40 -16.71
C ALA A 17 2.32 -31.71 -16.24
N GLN A 18 3.36 -31.68 -17.08
CA GLN A 18 4.61 -30.98 -16.78
C GLN A 18 4.43 -29.45 -16.86
N ALA A 19 3.66 -28.96 -17.84
CA ALA A 19 3.33 -27.53 -17.94
C ALA A 19 2.54 -27.04 -16.71
N ARG A 20 1.51 -27.79 -16.26
CA ARG A 20 0.78 -27.49 -15.03
C ARG A 20 1.63 -27.59 -13.76
N ALA A 21 2.54 -28.57 -13.69
CA ALA A 21 3.44 -28.73 -12.56
C ALA A 21 4.44 -27.55 -12.46
N GLU A 22 5.00 -27.10 -13.58
CA GLU A 22 5.84 -25.91 -13.65
C GLU A 22 5.07 -24.63 -13.30
N GLU A 23 3.85 -24.47 -13.83
CA GLU A 23 2.98 -23.33 -13.50
C GLU A 23 2.63 -23.28 -12.01
N THR A 24 2.29 -24.42 -11.40
CA THR A 24 2.01 -24.52 -9.97
C THR A 24 3.25 -24.20 -9.12
N LYS A 25 4.43 -24.67 -9.55
CA LYS A 25 5.71 -24.38 -8.89
C LYS A 25 6.05 -22.89 -8.98
N ARG A 26 5.85 -22.27 -10.15
CA ARG A 26 6.03 -20.81 -10.36
C ARG A 26 5.06 -20.00 -9.51
N ARG A 27 3.78 -20.35 -9.49
CA ARG A 27 2.77 -19.70 -8.63
C ARG A 27 3.14 -19.77 -7.15
N ARG A 28 3.53 -20.95 -6.64
CA ARG A 28 3.96 -21.10 -5.24
C ARG A 28 5.21 -20.29 -4.92
N ALA A 29 6.18 -20.24 -5.83
CA ALA A 29 7.38 -19.43 -5.66
C ALA A 29 7.04 -17.93 -5.64
N ALA A 30 6.19 -17.47 -6.56
CA ALA A 30 5.71 -16.09 -6.61
C ALA A 30 4.95 -15.71 -5.33
N THR A 31 4.05 -16.56 -4.83
CA THR A 31 3.33 -16.30 -3.56
C THR A 31 4.28 -16.24 -2.36
N ARG A 32 5.31 -17.09 -2.31
CA ARG A 32 6.32 -17.06 -1.24
C ARG A 32 7.17 -15.80 -1.30
N LYS A 33 7.59 -15.39 -2.50
CA LYS A 33 8.34 -14.16 -2.74
C LYS A 33 7.51 -12.94 -2.31
N ALA A 34 6.27 -12.83 -2.78
CA ALA A 34 5.36 -11.74 -2.41
C ALA A 34 5.09 -11.66 -0.91
N LYS A 35 4.89 -12.82 -0.24
CA LYS A 35 4.73 -12.86 1.22
C LYS A 35 5.97 -12.37 1.97
N LYS A 36 7.16 -12.74 1.50
CA LYS A 36 8.42 -12.28 2.08
C LYS A 36 8.58 -10.77 1.87
N GLU A 37 8.40 -10.28 0.66
CA GLU A 37 8.48 -8.84 0.34
C GLU A 37 7.50 -8.02 1.18
N THR A 38 6.27 -8.51 1.36
CA THR A 38 5.29 -7.86 2.23
C THR A 38 5.75 -7.84 3.70
N ALA A 39 6.35 -8.93 4.18
CA ALA A 39 6.83 -9.00 5.55
C ALA A 39 8.04 -8.08 5.80
N ASP A 40 8.98 -8.04 4.85
CA ASP A 40 10.15 -7.17 4.88
C ASP A 40 9.69 -5.69 4.87
N ALA A 41 8.75 -5.32 3.99
CA ALA A 41 8.16 -3.97 3.95
C ALA A 41 7.43 -3.58 5.25
N ILE A 42 6.74 -4.51 5.91
CA ILE A 42 6.11 -4.26 7.22
C ILE A 42 7.17 -3.98 8.29
N MET A 43 8.31 -4.67 8.25
CA MET A 43 9.39 -4.46 9.21
C MET A 43 10.05 -3.10 9.00
N GLU A 44 10.43 -2.77 7.76
CA GLU A 44 11.00 -1.47 7.41
C GLU A 44 10.07 -0.32 7.81
N HIS A 45 8.77 -0.44 7.54
CA HIS A 45 7.79 0.56 7.94
C HIS A 45 7.72 0.72 9.47
N ARG A 46 7.78 -0.38 10.23
CA ARG A 46 7.80 -0.31 11.70
C ARG A 46 9.05 0.39 12.23
N GLU A 47 10.21 0.13 11.64
CA GLU A 47 11.46 0.79 12.04
C GLU A 47 11.39 2.30 11.76
N ALA A 48 10.89 2.71 10.60
CA ALA A 48 10.70 4.12 10.27
C ALA A 48 9.72 4.83 11.24
N VAL A 49 8.64 4.15 11.63
CA VAL A 49 7.69 4.67 12.64
C VAL A 49 8.37 4.84 14.00
N ILE A 50 9.17 3.87 14.43
CA ILE A 50 9.90 3.97 15.71
C ILE A 50 10.89 5.13 15.67
N GLU A 51 11.68 5.27 14.61
CA GLU A 51 12.64 6.36 14.46
C GLU A 51 11.95 7.74 14.52
N THR A 52 10.79 7.86 13.88
CA THR A 52 9.97 9.08 13.92
C THR A 52 9.51 9.39 15.35
N LEU A 53 9.02 8.39 16.09
CA LEU A 53 8.59 8.56 17.48
C LEU A 53 9.76 8.94 18.40
N GLU A 54 10.94 8.34 18.21
CA GLU A 54 12.15 8.73 18.94
C GLU A 54 12.57 10.16 18.65
N GLY A 55 12.43 10.61 17.40
CA GLY A 55 12.62 12.01 17.00
C GLY A 55 11.67 12.95 17.74
N MET A 56 10.37 12.64 17.74
CA MET A 56 9.36 13.42 18.48
C MET A 56 9.69 13.50 19.98
N ILE A 57 10.12 12.39 20.60
CA ILE A 57 10.53 12.38 22.01
C ILE A 57 11.70 13.34 22.26
N LYS A 58 12.69 13.39 21.36
CA LYS A 58 13.82 14.34 21.48
C LYS A 58 13.33 15.78 21.42
N MET A 59 12.42 16.11 20.50
CA MET A 59 11.85 17.46 20.37
C MET A 59 11.03 17.86 21.59
N VAL A 60 10.21 16.95 22.14
CA VAL A 60 9.47 17.17 23.40
C VAL A 60 10.45 17.49 24.54
N ARG A 61 11.53 16.71 24.68
CA ARG A 61 12.56 16.95 25.71
C ARG A 61 13.30 18.27 25.54
N ALA A 62 13.47 18.73 24.31
CA ALA A 62 14.07 20.02 23.98
C ALA A 62 13.10 21.20 24.20
N GLY A 63 11.82 20.95 24.46
CA GLY A 63 10.79 21.99 24.60
C GLY A 63 10.34 22.58 23.27
N GLU A 64 10.54 21.87 22.16
CA GLU A 64 10.19 22.34 20.81
C GLU A 64 8.75 22.00 20.40
N LEU A 65 8.05 21.19 21.20
CA LEU A 65 6.67 20.75 20.96
C LEU A 65 5.82 21.04 22.19
N GLU A 66 4.74 21.81 22.01
CA GLU A 66 3.83 22.22 23.10
C GLU A 66 2.60 21.31 23.23
N GLY A 67 2.31 20.49 22.21
CA GLY A 67 1.17 19.57 22.18
C GLY A 67 1.32 18.49 21.11
N LEU A 68 0.48 17.45 21.19
CA LEU A 68 0.52 16.31 20.28
C LEU A 68 -0.90 15.82 19.93
N VAL A 69 -1.16 15.60 18.64
CA VAL A 69 -2.33 14.87 18.15
C VAL A 69 -1.81 13.64 17.40
N CYS A 70 -2.25 12.45 17.80
CA CYS A 70 -1.83 11.20 17.20
C CYS A 70 -3.04 10.48 16.60
N VAL A 71 -2.97 10.15 15.30
CA VAL A 71 -3.97 9.34 14.61
C VAL A 71 -3.33 8.02 14.22
N MET A 72 -3.88 6.92 14.70
CA MET A 72 -3.33 5.58 14.54
C MET A 72 -4.41 4.60 14.10
N ARG A 73 -4.03 3.52 13.43
CA ARG A 73 -4.93 2.41 13.08
C ARG A 73 -4.44 1.13 13.72
N ASN A 74 -5.30 0.47 14.47
CA ASN A 74 -4.99 -0.86 14.98
C ASN A 74 -5.11 -1.89 13.83
N PRO A 75 -4.03 -2.61 13.46
CA PRO A 75 -4.08 -3.54 12.33
C PRO A 75 -4.92 -4.79 12.61
N ALA A 76 -5.18 -5.15 13.87
CA ALA A 76 -6.01 -6.30 14.23
C ALA A 76 -7.50 -5.96 14.21
N SER A 77 -7.92 -4.90 14.91
CA SER A 77 -9.33 -4.49 14.98
C SER A 77 -9.80 -3.62 13.81
N LYS A 78 -8.85 -3.09 13.02
CA LYS A 78 -9.07 -2.13 11.92
C LYS A 78 -9.65 -0.78 12.36
N LEU A 79 -9.80 -0.55 13.66
CA LEU A 79 -10.29 0.70 14.22
C LEU A 79 -9.20 1.77 14.17
N PHE A 80 -9.61 2.99 13.83
CA PHE A 80 -8.80 4.18 14.01
C PHE A 80 -8.93 4.68 15.46
N MET A 81 -7.83 5.16 15.99
CA MET A 81 -7.71 5.75 17.31
C MET A 81 -7.11 7.14 17.15
N THR A 82 -7.67 8.10 17.86
CA THR A 82 -7.13 9.46 17.94
C THR A 82 -6.85 9.75 19.40
N ASP A 83 -5.62 10.17 19.67
CA ASP A 83 -5.20 10.63 20.99
C ASP A 83 -4.76 12.09 20.89
N VAL A 84 -5.16 12.89 21.87
CA VAL A 84 -4.93 14.33 21.89
C VAL A 84 -4.35 14.69 23.24
N VAL A 85 -3.09 15.10 23.24
CA VAL A 85 -2.36 15.51 24.43
C VAL A 85 -2.13 17.01 24.35
N MET A 86 -2.98 17.74 25.06
CA MET A 86 -2.88 19.20 25.23
C MET A 86 -3.16 19.52 26.69
N ASP A 87 -2.41 20.47 27.26
CA ASP A 87 -2.60 20.98 28.62
C ASP A 87 -3.02 22.45 28.52
N ASP A 88 -4.22 22.77 28.99
CA ASP A 88 -4.81 24.11 28.93
C ASP A 88 -4.12 25.12 29.86
N ARG A 89 -3.24 24.65 30.75
CA ARG A 89 -2.36 25.49 31.57
C ARG A 89 -1.12 25.95 30.80
N ILE A 90 -0.78 25.24 29.72
CA ILE A 90 0.40 25.49 28.88
C ILE A 90 -0.02 26.13 27.57
N ILE A 91 -1.03 25.57 26.90
CA ILE A 91 -1.55 26.04 25.62
C ILE A 91 -2.79 26.91 25.86
N PRO A 92 -2.82 28.17 25.37
CA PRO A 92 -4.00 29.01 25.44
C PRO A 92 -5.24 28.34 24.79
N PRO A 93 -6.44 28.45 25.39
CA PRO A 93 -7.66 27.85 24.83
C PRO A 93 -7.98 28.29 23.40
N ASN A 94 -7.57 29.49 23.01
CA ASN A 94 -7.77 29.98 21.64
C ASN A 94 -6.92 29.22 20.61
N ASP A 95 -5.76 28.72 21.01
CA ASP A 95 -4.85 27.96 20.14
C ASP A 95 -5.35 26.53 19.94
N LEU A 96 -6.20 26.04 20.85
CA LEU A 96 -6.92 24.77 20.71
C LEU A 96 -7.77 24.73 19.42
N HIS A 97 -8.32 25.87 19.00
CA HIS A 97 -9.04 25.98 17.73
C HIS A 97 -8.14 25.80 16.51
N ALA A 98 -6.87 26.17 16.59
CA ALA A 98 -5.91 25.94 15.52
C ALA A 98 -5.66 24.43 15.31
N TYR A 99 -5.54 23.66 16.40
CA TYR A 99 -5.40 22.21 16.34
C TYR A 99 -6.63 21.53 15.70
N VAL A 100 -7.85 22.00 16.00
CA VAL A 100 -9.08 21.52 15.35
C VAL A 100 -9.04 21.78 13.84
N GLY A 101 -8.61 22.97 13.41
CA GLY A 101 -8.47 23.30 11.99
C GLY A 101 -7.46 22.40 11.26
N VAL A 102 -6.34 22.08 11.90
CA VAL A 102 -5.34 21.14 11.36
C VAL A 102 -5.94 19.74 11.20
N ILE A 103 -6.68 19.25 12.20
CA ILE A 103 -7.34 17.93 12.14
C ILE A 103 -8.36 17.89 11.00
N GLU A 104 -9.19 18.91 10.84
CA GLU A 104 -10.18 18.97 9.74
C GLU A 104 -9.49 19.01 8.37
N THR A 105 -8.40 19.76 8.23
CA THR A 105 -7.62 19.79 6.98
C THR A 105 -7.04 18.41 6.67
N LEU A 106 -6.45 17.75 7.66
CA LEU A 106 -5.91 16.40 7.50
C LEU A 106 -6.99 15.39 7.07
N LYS A 107 -8.21 15.50 7.62
CA LYS A 107 -9.33 14.63 7.22
C LYS A 107 -9.68 14.80 5.73
N LEU A 108 -9.70 16.03 5.24
CA LEU A 108 -10.00 16.32 3.83
C LEU A 108 -8.93 15.73 2.91
N GLU A 109 -7.65 15.96 3.23
CA GLU A 109 -6.53 15.40 2.46
C GLU A 109 -6.53 13.86 2.44
N LEU A 110 -6.84 13.23 3.59
CA LEU A 110 -7.00 11.78 3.67
C LEU A 110 -8.19 11.28 2.85
N ALA A 111 -9.30 12.02 2.83
CA ALA A 111 -10.48 11.67 2.04
C ALA A 111 -10.20 11.77 0.54
N ASP A 112 -9.51 12.82 0.10
CA ASP A 112 -9.11 13.01 -1.30
C ASP A 112 -8.12 11.93 -1.74
N SER A 113 -7.12 11.62 -0.91
CA SER A 113 -6.18 10.53 -1.16
C SER A 113 -6.88 9.18 -1.22
N ALA A 114 -7.83 8.93 -0.32
CA ALA A 114 -8.63 7.70 -0.35
C ALA A 114 -9.50 7.62 -1.61
N ALA A 115 -10.09 8.73 -2.06
CA ALA A 115 -10.89 8.78 -3.28
C ALA A 115 -10.03 8.54 -4.53
N ALA A 116 -8.83 9.12 -4.60
CA ALA A 116 -7.91 8.95 -5.72
C ALA A 116 -7.35 7.52 -5.81
N ASN A 117 -7.12 6.88 -4.66
CA ASN A 117 -6.54 5.53 -4.58
C ASN A 117 -7.58 4.44 -4.31
N ALA A 118 -8.87 4.77 -4.30
CA ALA A 118 -9.93 3.79 -4.11
C ALA A 118 -9.97 2.84 -5.33
N PRO A 119 -10.01 1.51 -5.11
CA PRO A 119 -10.18 0.58 -6.20
C PRO A 119 -11.48 0.88 -6.96
N ALA A 120 -11.37 1.11 -8.26
CA ALA A 120 -12.52 1.32 -9.12
C ALA A 120 -13.14 -0.03 -9.47
N LEU A 121 -14.44 -0.17 -9.20
CA LEU A 121 -15.22 -1.32 -9.67
C LEU A 121 -15.70 -1.01 -11.09
N LEU A 122 -15.16 -1.75 -12.06
CA LEU A 122 -15.69 -1.72 -13.42
C LEU A 122 -17.08 -2.37 -13.47
N ILE A 123 -17.87 -2.03 -14.49
CA ILE A 123 -19.22 -2.59 -14.70
C ILE A 123 -19.20 -4.13 -14.80
N GLY A 124 -18.05 -4.71 -15.21
CA GLY A 124 -17.83 -6.16 -15.24
C GLY A 124 -17.55 -6.81 -13.87
N GLY A 125 -17.49 -6.06 -12.78
CA GLY A 125 -17.17 -6.54 -11.43
C GLY A 125 -15.68 -6.72 -11.17
N GLU A 126 -14.81 -6.37 -12.12
CA GLU A 126 -13.37 -6.37 -11.95
C GLU A 126 -12.93 -5.18 -11.09
N VAL A 127 -12.05 -5.46 -10.14
CA VAL A 127 -11.44 -4.46 -9.27
C VAL A 127 -10.15 -3.99 -9.93
N VAL A 128 -10.10 -2.73 -10.33
CA VAL A 128 -8.89 -2.12 -10.88
C VAL A 128 -8.15 -1.42 -9.74
N ASP A 129 -6.89 -1.80 -9.53
CA ASP A 129 -5.98 -1.04 -8.67
C ASP A 129 -5.56 0.23 -9.43
N PRO A 130 -5.90 1.43 -8.94
CA PRO A 130 -5.59 2.69 -9.63
C PRO A 130 -4.09 2.99 -9.72
N THR A 131 -3.27 2.26 -8.97
CA THR A 131 -1.80 2.40 -8.95
C THR A 131 -1.07 1.34 -9.78
N MET A 132 -1.80 0.39 -10.36
CA MET A 132 -1.21 -0.64 -11.21
C MET A 132 -0.69 0.01 -12.49
N GLN A 133 0.61 -0.14 -12.77
CA GLN A 133 1.15 0.24 -14.07
C GLN A 133 0.44 -0.58 -15.14
N PRO A 134 -0.03 0.05 -16.25
CA PRO A 134 -0.61 -0.69 -17.36
C PRO A 134 0.39 -1.77 -17.77
N ALA A 135 -0.10 -2.99 -18.01
CA ALA A 135 0.76 -4.04 -18.53
C ALA A 135 1.42 -3.50 -19.80
N ASP A 136 2.75 -3.49 -19.84
CA ASP A 136 3.51 -3.07 -21.02
C ASP A 136 2.93 -3.82 -22.21
N GLU A 137 2.23 -3.10 -23.08
CA GLU A 137 1.68 -3.69 -24.28
C GLU A 137 2.85 -3.96 -25.23
N GLU A 138 3.47 -5.13 -25.10
CA GLU A 138 4.23 -5.75 -26.19
C GLU A 138 3.24 -6.10 -27.31
N TRP A 139 2.75 -5.07 -28.01
CA TRP A 139 2.19 -5.24 -29.35
C TRP A 139 3.37 -5.57 -30.27
N GLU A 140 3.77 -6.84 -30.30
CA GLU A 140 4.53 -7.38 -31.41
C GLU A 140 3.66 -7.27 -32.67
N TYR A 141 3.95 -6.29 -33.52
CA TYR A 141 3.43 -6.27 -34.89
C TYR A 141 4.09 -7.44 -35.65
N GLU A 142 3.27 -8.40 -36.10
CA GLU A 142 3.65 -9.45 -37.05
C GLU A 142 4.19 -8.88 -38.37
#